data_AF-A0A441Z3B4-F1
#
_entry.id   AF-A0A441Z3B4-F1
#
_cell.length_a   1.000
_cell.length_b   1.000
_cell.length_c   1.000
_cell.angle_alpha   90.00
_cell.angle_beta   90.00
_cell.angle_gamma   90.00
#
_symmetry.space_group_name_H-M   'P 1'
#
loop_
_entity.id
_entity.type
_entity.pdbx_description
1 polymer ?
#
loop_
_entity_poly.entity_id
_entity_poly.type
_entity_poly.pdbx_seq_one_letter_code
_entity_poly.pdbx_strand_id
1 'polypeptide(L)'
;MKLKNLEQYRTGGTRTKMQLSIPAPRTPDGRVYRYSPNENAHPRHFVIGDRIKDVESNEEQLRRMKQPPGSKRTVCPYSGTVADDDEFTHPADIEAARDVVAHAALEDVRTAIGSMFDGLSKRGSSKSGVTFKTTKSRPKPKPRFGRKDLMRELVCDHCGRDYGVFAIALFCPDCGAPNLRLHFEREVELVSKQVNLAETQGAENEELAYRLLGNAHEDVLTAFEATLKAAFAYGVAQPSKRVQSVKEIKNDFQNVGRGRMRFELFGFDPFAALSAKELDLLELNIQKRHVIGHNLGIIDPKFAAMAVDAKIGETVGLVANDIRAFAAIAQKVVDGLDRWLVELSPPTFEIPDQSENEPALPESDAGTVGGLSFLATRLGRWLCEQNEDGTEGPLRDDNALLKAFETTPNRELEDGIAELEAEGYVGTTHFIGPELPHVSVKAELFADFDPIVHGTDPATDAADLVEQILAGDGNIDVAQLHADTGWTRRRFNPALSYVLGYVDDRRVSQVWDFDYPARSFFVVAEDRVELRRFLKRIRA
;
A
#
# COMPACT_ATOMS: atom_id res chain seq x y z
N MET A 1 -2.84 -25.30 21.38
CA MET A 1 -2.90 -24.02 22.13
C MET A 1 -3.67 -23.03 21.28
N LYS A 2 -4.79 -22.45 21.77
CA LYS A 2 -5.53 -21.42 21.01
C LYS A 2 -4.78 -20.09 21.13
N LEU A 3 -4.43 -19.49 20.00
CA LEU A 3 -3.66 -18.24 19.94
C LEU A 3 -4.63 -17.09 19.66
N LYS A 4 -5.53 -16.80 20.61
CA LYS A 4 -6.66 -15.86 20.43
C LYS A 4 -6.20 -14.46 19.99
N ASN A 5 -5.05 -14.00 20.47
CA ASN A 5 -4.49 -12.70 20.08
C ASN A 5 -3.82 -12.74 18.71
N LEU A 6 -3.25 -13.87 18.27
CA LEU A 6 -2.71 -14.00 16.91
C LEU A 6 -3.78 -14.29 15.86
N GLU A 7 -4.80 -15.07 16.20
CA GLU A 7 -5.95 -15.39 15.35
C GLU A 7 -6.64 -14.12 14.85
N GLN A 8 -6.58 -13.04 15.63
CA GLN A 8 -7.12 -11.75 15.21
C GLN A 8 -6.44 -11.22 13.93
N TYR A 9 -5.19 -11.54 13.65
CA TYR A 9 -4.48 -11.08 12.46
C TYR A 9 -4.42 -12.13 11.35
N ARG A 10 -5.05 -13.29 11.54
CA ARG A 10 -4.97 -14.40 10.60
C ARG A 10 -5.76 -14.10 9.34
N THR A 11 -5.11 -14.30 8.20
CA THR A 11 -5.72 -14.23 6.86
C THR A 11 -5.66 -15.56 6.12
N GLY A 12 -4.95 -16.56 6.64
CA GLY A 12 -4.83 -17.89 6.04
C GLY A 12 -3.90 -18.81 6.84
N GLY A 13 -3.43 -19.90 6.22
CA GLY A 13 -2.49 -20.87 6.79
C GLY A 13 -3.08 -21.76 7.88
N THR A 14 -2.25 -22.57 8.56
CA THR A 14 -2.68 -23.57 9.56
C THR A 14 -2.60 -23.06 11.01
N ARG A 15 -3.10 -23.84 11.98
CA ARG A 15 -2.86 -23.57 13.42
C ARG A 15 -1.38 -23.61 13.82
N THR A 16 -0.53 -24.31 13.06
CA THR A 16 0.92 -24.41 13.29
C THR A 16 1.75 -23.50 12.39
N LYS A 17 1.19 -23.05 11.25
CA LYS A 17 1.77 -22.09 10.30
C LYS A 17 0.74 -21.03 9.92
N MET A 18 0.52 -20.07 10.81
CA MET A 18 -0.46 -19.00 10.56
C MET A 18 0.07 -18.01 9.53
N GLN A 19 -0.74 -17.70 8.50
CA GLN A 19 -0.52 -16.53 7.66
C GLN A 19 -1.24 -15.34 8.32
N LEU A 20 -0.49 -14.28 8.62
CA LEU A 20 -0.99 -13.12 9.35
C LEU A 20 -0.87 -11.86 8.48
N SER A 21 -1.94 -11.07 8.42
CA SER A 21 -1.91 -9.71 7.88
C SER A 21 -1.94 -8.70 9.02
N ILE A 22 -0.84 -7.97 9.17
CA ILE A 22 -0.73 -6.90 10.15
C ILE A 22 -0.96 -5.57 9.43
N PRO A 23 -1.97 -4.78 9.83
CA PRO A 23 -2.20 -3.48 9.20
C PRO A 23 -0.99 -2.57 9.45
N ALA A 24 -0.49 -1.98 8.37
CA ALA A 24 0.62 -1.04 8.45
C ALA A 24 0.24 0.19 9.30
N PRO A 25 1.15 0.71 10.14
CA PRO A 25 0.92 1.96 10.86
C PRO A 25 0.64 3.11 9.90
N ARG A 26 -0.36 3.94 10.26
CA ARG A 26 -0.75 5.11 9.48
C ARG A 26 -0.25 6.40 10.13
N THR A 27 0.01 7.41 9.30
CA THR A 27 0.25 8.79 9.72
C THR A 27 -1.03 9.42 10.29
N PRO A 28 -0.96 10.58 10.98
CA PRO A 28 -2.15 11.33 11.42
C PRO A 28 -3.19 11.55 10.31
N ASP A 29 -2.74 11.80 9.08
CA ASP A 29 -3.63 12.01 7.93
C ASP A 29 -4.02 10.71 7.20
N GLY A 30 -3.71 9.55 7.78
CA GLY A 30 -4.16 8.25 7.28
C GLY A 30 -3.27 7.60 6.21
N ARG A 31 -2.11 8.17 5.90
CA ARG A 31 -1.17 7.66 4.89
C ARG A 31 -0.28 6.55 5.44
N VAL A 32 0.19 5.68 4.56
CA VAL A 32 1.08 4.57 4.90
C VAL A 32 2.48 4.81 4.34
N TYR A 33 3.49 4.46 5.12
CA TYR A 33 4.88 4.55 4.69
C TYR A 33 5.17 3.54 3.57
N ARG A 34 5.95 3.99 2.59
CA ARG A 34 6.50 3.17 1.50
C ARG A 34 7.98 3.45 1.34
N TYR A 35 8.71 2.43 0.89
CA TYR A 35 10.14 2.49 0.72
C TYR A 35 10.56 1.83 -0.59
N SER A 36 11.14 2.60 -1.50
CA SER A 36 11.53 2.10 -2.82
C SER A 36 12.51 0.92 -2.71
N PRO A 37 12.30 -0.19 -3.43
CA PRO A 37 13.29 -1.28 -3.52
C PRO A 37 14.53 -0.85 -4.31
N ASN A 38 14.43 0.18 -5.17
CA ASN A 38 15.57 0.72 -5.90
C ASN A 38 16.52 1.49 -4.97
N GLU A 39 17.73 0.95 -4.76
CA GLU A 39 18.74 1.54 -3.88
C GLU A 39 19.29 2.88 -4.38
N ASN A 40 19.20 3.14 -5.69
CA ASN A 40 19.66 4.38 -6.31
C ASN A 40 18.57 5.47 -6.29
N ALA A 41 17.37 5.19 -5.78
CA ALA A 41 16.36 6.21 -5.56
C ALA A 41 16.76 7.05 -4.34
N HIS A 42 16.99 8.35 -4.53
CA HIS A 42 17.32 9.26 -3.43
C HIS A 42 16.38 10.46 -3.47
N PRO A 43 15.41 10.57 -2.55
CA PRO A 43 15.08 9.66 -1.44
C PRO A 43 14.46 8.31 -1.85
N ARG A 44 14.39 7.34 -0.93
CA ARG A 44 13.65 6.07 -1.10
C ARG A 44 12.27 6.10 -0.44
N HIS A 45 12.11 6.94 0.57
CA HIS A 45 10.92 6.98 1.42
C HIS A 45 9.86 7.97 0.88
N PHE A 46 8.61 7.57 0.96
CA PHE A 46 7.42 8.35 0.62
C PHE A 46 6.20 7.78 1.35
N VAL A 47 5.07 8.48 1.29
CA VAL A 47 3.82 8.04 1.93
C VAL A 47 2.68 8.01 0.91
N ILE A 48 1.79 7.03 1.02
CA ILE A 48 0.63 6.86 0.13
C ILE A 48 -0.66 6.89 0.98
N GLY A 49 -1.61 7.71 0.57
CA GLY A 49 -2.97 7.78 1.12
C GLY A 49 -4.02 7.15 0.21
N ASP A 50 -5.28 7.40 0.52
CA ASP A 50 -6.41 6.85 -0.25
C ASP A 50 -6.63 7.61 -1.56
N ARG A 51 -7.38 7.02 -2.50
CA ARG A 51 -7.78 7.71 -3.74
C ARG A 51 -9.01 8.55 -3.50
N ILE A 52 -9.02 9.77 -4.03
CA ILE A 52 -10.21 10.59 -4.14
C ILE A 52 -11.10 10.00 -5.23
N LYS A 53 -12.31 9.59 -4.85
CA LYS A 53 -13.26 8.85 -5.71
C LYS A 53 -13.74 9.65 -6.92
N ASP A 54 -13.73 10.98 -6.84
CA ASP A 54 -14.30 11.87 -7.86
C ASP A 54 -13.32 12.24 -8.99
N VAL A 55 -12.09 11.73 -8.95
CA VAL A 55 -11.10 11.97 -10.02
C VAL A 55 -11.15 10.83 -11.02
N GLU A 56 -11.96 11.02 -12.07
CA GLU A 56 -11.99 10.12 -13.23
C GLU A 56 -10.93 10.54 -14.26
N SER A 57 -10.16 9.57 -14.73
CA SER A 57 -9.10 9.78 -15.70
C SER A 57 -9.66 9.79 -17.12
N ASN A 58 -9.38 10.83 -17.89
CA ASN A 58 -9.70 10.86 -19.32
C ASN A 58 -8.65 10.08 -20.15
N GLU A 59 -8.93 9.88 -21.43
CA GLU A 59 -8.06 9.09 -22.32
C GLU A 59 -6.63 9.67 -22.45
N GLU A 60 -6.49 10.99 -22.51
CA GLU A 60 -5.19 11.66 -22.57
C GLU A 60 -4.37 11.44 -21.28
N GLN A 61 -5.04 11.44 -20.13
CA GLN A 61 -4.42 11.16 -18.84
C GLN A 61 -4.02 9.69 -18.73
N LEU A 62 -4.83 8.76 -19.23
CA LEU A 62 -4.49 7.33 -19.28
C LEU A 62 -3.23 7.08 -20.12
N ARG A 63 -3.07 7.77 -21.26
CA ARG A 63 -1.86 7.73 -22.12
C ARG A 63 -0.58 8.21 -21.46
N ARG A 64 -0.67 8.76 -20.25
CA ARG A 64 0.49 9.21 -19.47
C ARG A 64 0.83 8.28 -18.32
N MET A 65 -0.06 7.35 -17.97
CA MET A 65 0.11 6.42 -16.85
C MET A 65 1.01 5.24 -17.25
N LYS A 66 1.70 4.66 -16.27
CA LYS A 66 2.46 3.41 -16.44
C LYS A 66 1.61 2.17 -16.15
N GLN A 67 0.60 2.34 -15.30
CA GLN A 67 -0.31 1.28 -14.90
C GLN A 67 -1.70 1.82 -14.54
N PRO A 68 -2.75 0.99 -14.59
CA PRO A 68 -4.08 1.37 -14.15
C PRO A 68 -4.09 1.83 -12.68
N PRO A 69 -4.84 2.88 -12.33
CA PRO A 69 -5.00 3.30 -10.94
C PRO A 69 -5.51 2.19 -10.01
N GLY A 70 -4.87 2.02 -8.85
CA GLY A 70 -5.28 1.01 -7.86
C GLY A 70 -4.81 -0.41 -8.17
N SER A 71 -3.84 -0.58 -9.07
CA SER A 71 -3.13 -1.85 -9.25
C SER A 71 -2.43 -2.30 -7.96
N LYS A 72 -2.18 -3.61 -7.80
CA LYS A 72 -1.42 -4.19 -6.67
C LYS A 72 0.11 -3.94 -6.75
N ARG A 73 0.50 -2.89 -7.46
CA ARG A 73 1.88 -2.51 -7.73
C ARG A 73 2.04 -1.05 -7.42
N THR A 74 3.20 -0.69 -6.91
CA THR A 74 3.55 0.68 -6.57
C THR A 74 4.63 1.18 -7.52
N VAL A 75 4.57 2.47 -7.88
CA VAL A 75 5.61 3.15 -8.63
C VAL A 75 6.45 3.99 -7.66
N CYS A 76 7.78 3.90 -7.75
CA CYS A 76 8.63 4.80 -7.00
C CYS A 76 8.49 6.23 -7.56
N PRO A 77 8.10 7.22 -6.73
CA PRO A 77 7.90 8.59 -7.20
C PRO A 77 9.19 9.26 -7.69
N TYR A 78 10.35 8.77 -7.28
CA TYR A 78 11.66 9.36 -7.59
C TYR A 78 12.38 8.66 -8.75
N SER A 79 12.36 7.32 -8.79
CA SER A 79 13.06 6.55 -9.84
C SER A 79 12.15 5.99 -10.93
N GLY A 80 10.82 6.05 -10.75
CA GLY A 80 9.86 5.45 -11.66
C GLY A 80 9.91 3.91 -11.74
N THR A 81 10.65 3.26 -10.83
CA THR A 81 10.69 1.78 -10.69
C THR A 81 9.31 1.29 -10.29
N VAL A 82 8.81 0.26 -10.99
CA VAL A 82 7.53 -0.39 -10.70
C VAL A 82 7.82 -1.76 -10.09
N ALA A 83 7.21 -2.06 -8.95
CA ALA A 83 7.31 -3.34 -8.26
C ALA A 83 6.03 -3.58 -7.45
N ASP A 84 5.87 -4.78 -6.91
CA ASP A 84 4.66 -5.15 -6.19
C ASP A 84 4.56 -4.39 -4.85
N ASP A 85 3.34 -4.20 -4.34
CA ASP A 85 3.11 -3.35 -3.16
C ASP A 85 3.89 -3.79 -1.91
N ASP A 86 4.13 -5.10 -1.78
CA ASP A 86 4.88 -5.72 -0.70
C ASP A 86 6.39 -5.39 -0.79
N GLU A 87 6.95 -5.28 -1.99
CA GLU A 87 8.34 -4.86 -2.20
C GLU A 87 8.60 -3.41 -1.73
N PHE A 88 7.55 -2.59 -1.68
CA PHE A 88 7.62 -1.22 -1.17
C PHE A 88 7.35 -1.12 0.35
N THR A 89 7.24 -2.25 1.06
CA THR A 89 6.99 -2.25 2.50
C THR A 89 8.14 -1.55 3.23
N HIS A 90 7.80 -0.59 4.10
CA HIS A 90 8.81 0.12 4.86
C HIS A 90 9.50 -0.81 5.87
N PRO A 91 10.84 -0.82 6.00
CA PRO A 91 11.54 -1.69 6.94
C PRO A 91 11.07 -1.53 8.40
N ALA A 92 10.77 -0.31 8.82
CA ALA A 92 10.20 -0.03 10.15
C ALA A 92 8.75 -0.53 10.34
N ASP A 93 8.01 -0.77 9.26
CA ASP A 93 6.68 -1.39 9.32
C ASP A 93 6.80 -2.92 9.45
N ILE A 94 7.83 -3.53 8.83
CA ILE A 94 8.17 -4.95 9.05
C ILE A 94 8.53 -5.19 10.52
N GLU A 95 9.38 -4.33 11.08
CA GLU A 95 9.75 -4.39 12.50
C GLU A 95 8.52 -4.19 13.40
N ALA A 96 7.69 -3.20 13.10
CA ALA A 96 6.45 -2.96 13.82
C ALA A 96 5.51 -4.18 13.78
N ALA A 97 5.37 -4.82 12.62
CA ALA A 97 4.57 -6.02 12.48
C ALA A 97 5.11 -7.18 13.33
N ARG A 98 6.43 -7.38 13.34
CA ARG A 98 7.09 -8.40 14.18
C ARG A 98 6.84 -8.15 15.67
N ASP A 99 6.92 -6.91 16.12
CA ASP A 99 6.65 -6.54 17.51
C ASP A 99 5.17 -6.76 17.90
N VAL A 100 4.23 -6.47 17.00
CA VAL A 100 2.80 -6.75 17.20
C VAL A 100 2.56 -8.25 17.33
N VAL A 101 3.15 -9.04 16.43
CA VAL A 101 3.04 -10.51 16.44
C VAL A 101 3.69 -11.08 17.70
N ALA A 102 4.89 -10.64 18.07
CA ALA A 102 5.58 -11.09 19.27
C ALA A 102 4.79 -10.75 20.55
N HIS A 103 4.19 -9.56 20.61
CA HIS A 103 3.32 -9.16 21.71
C HIS A 103 2.08 -10.05 21.80
N ALA A 104 1.39 -10.26 20.68
CA ALA A 104 0.20 -11.11 20.61
C ALA A 104 0.51 -12.55 21.03
N ALA A 105 1.60 -13.13 20.51
CA ALA A 105 2.06 -14.47 20.86
C ALA A 105 2.37 -14.59 22.37
N LEU A 106 3.05 -13.60 22.94
CA LEU A 106 3.42 -13.60 24.35
C LEU A 106 2.21 -13.49 25.26
N GLU A 107 1.20 -12.69 24.88
CA GLU A 107 -0.07 -12.63 25.59
C GLU A 107 -0.83 -13.96 25.50
N ASP A 108 -0.83 -14.63 24.34
CA ASP A 108 -1.43 -15.96 24.21
C ASP A 108 -0.75 -17.00 25.09
N VAL A 109 0.59 -17.01 25.17
CA VAL A 109 1.36 -17.87 26.09
C VAL A 109 1.01 -17.57 27.54
N ARG A 110 0.92 -16.30 27.92
CA ARG A 110 0.53 -15.90 29.29
C ARG A 110 -0.88 -16.38 29.62
N THR A 111 -1.83 -16.21 28.71
CA THR A 111 -3.21 -16.66 28.90
C THR A 111 -3.28 -18.19 29.02
N ALA A 112 -2.56 -18.92 28.16
CA ALA A 112 -2.52 -20.38 28.22
C ALA A 112 -1.94 -20.89 29.54
N ILE A 113 -0.78 -20.37 29.96
CA ILE A 113 -0.15 -20.72 31.25
C ILE A 113 -1.09 -20.37 32.41
N GLY A 114 -1.67 -19.17 32.43
CA GLY A 114 -2.64 -18.76 33.45
C GLY A 114 -3.81 -19.74 33.55
N SER A 115 -4.39 -20.12 32.41
CA SER A 115 -5.51 -21.06 32.36
C SER A 115 -5.16 -22.48 32.86
N MET A 116 -3.92 -22.93 32.64
CA MET A 116 -3.42 -24.22 33.15
C MET A 116 -3.28 -24.19 34.68
N PHE A 117 -2.75 -23.11 35.24
CA PHE A 117 -2.65 -22.93 36.70
C PHE A 117 -4.04 -22.80 37.36
N ASP A 118 -4.99 -22.12 36.72
CA ASP A 118 -6.38 -22.06 37.18
C ASP A 118 -7.04 -23.46 37.16
N GLY A 119 -6.73 -24.30 36.18
CA GLY A 119 -7.18 -25.69 36.12
C GLY A 119 -6.59 -26.57 37.23
N LEU A 120 -5.32 -26.35 37.60
CA LEU A 120 -4.63 -27.07 38.67
C LEU A 120 -5.21 -26.73 40.06
N SER A 121 -5.47 -25.44 40.31
CA SER A 121 -6.08 -24.98 41.57
C SER A 121 -7.52 -25.48 41.76
N LYS A 122 -8.26 -25.70 40.68
CA LYS A 122 -9.62 -26.27 40.73
C LYS A 122 -9.68 -27.79 40.92
N ARG A 123 -8.65 -28.53 40.48
CA ARG A 123 -8.55 -30.00 40.67
C ARG A 123 -7.89 -30.40 42.00
N GLY A 124 -7.18 -29.49 42.67
CA GLY A 124 -6.52 -29.71 43.95
C GLY A 124 -7.39 -29.38 45.17
N SER A 125 -8.63 -29.84 45.22
CA SER A 125 -9.51 -29.73 46.41
C SER A 125 -9.78 -31.11 47.01
N SER A 126 -8.73 -31.72 47.55
CA SER A 126 -8.81 -32.52 48.78
C SER A 126 -7.39 -32.96 49.19
N LYS A 127 -6.88 -32.41 50.30
CA LYS A 127 -5.78 -32.93 51.15
C LYS A 127 -4.31 -32.53 50.91
N SER A 128 -3.96 -31.37 50.34
CA SER A 128 -2.62 -30.80 50.58
C SER A 128 -2.59 -29.26 50.60
N GLY A 129 -2.01 -28.69 51.65
CA GLY A 129 -2.02 -27.26 51.99
C GLY A 129 -1.03 -26.40 51.22
N VAL A 130 -0.93 -26.56 49.90
CA VAL A 130 -0.04 -25.71 49.08
C VAL A 130 -0.87 -24.65 48.35
N THR A 131 -0.98 -23.48 48.97
CA THR A 131 -1.63 -22.31 48.37
C THR A 131 -0.69 -21.63 47.37
N PHE A 132 -0.82 -21.96 46.08
CA PHE A 132 -0.13 -21.23 45.02
C PHE A 132 -0.77 -19.85 44.84
N LYS A 133 -0.08 -18.79 45.28
CA LYS A 133 -0.43 -17.40 44.93
C LYS A 133 0.10 -17.09 43.53
N THR A 134 -0.75 -17.20 42.53
CA THR A 134 -0.47 -16.63 41.21
C THR A 134 -0.50 -15.10 41.33
N THR A 135 0.66 -14.45 41.19
CA THR A 135 0.72 -13.01 41.00
C THR A 135 0.14 -12.72 39.63
N LYS A 136 -1.04 -12.07 39.58
CA LYS A 136 -1.68 -11.64 38.33
C LYS A 136 -0.67 -10.83 37.51
N SER A 137 -0.16 -11.43 36.44
CA SER A 137 0.72 -10.75 35.51
C SER A 137 -0.03 -9.56 34.91
N ARG A 138 0.51 -8.36 35.03
CA ARG A 138 -0.10 -7.17 34.43
C ARG A 138 0.07 -7.28 32.90
N PRO A 139 -1.01 -7.17 32.11
CA PRO A 139 -0.89 -7.22 30.65
C PRO A 139 0.04 -6.11 30.19
N LYS A 140 1.00 -6.45 29.33
CA LYS A 140 1.88 -5.43 28.76
C LYS A 140 1.07 -4.61 27.76
N PRO A 141 1.21 -3.27 27.71
CA PRO A 141 0.53 -2.47 26.70
C PRO A 141 0.93 -2.93 25.30
N LYS A 142 -0.02 -2.91 24.36
CA LYS A 142 0.26 -3.20 22.94
C LYS A 142 1.33 -2.21 22.42
N PRO A 143 2.30 -2.68 21.62
CA PRO A 143 3.25 -1.79 20.95
C PRO A 143 2.52 -0.71 20.14
N ARG A 144 3.04 0.52 20.17
CA ARG A 144 2.49 1.65 19.42
C ARG A 144 3.58 2.22 18.54
N PHE A 145 3.27 2.42 17.27
CA PHE A 145 4.21 2.94 16.28
C PHE A 145 3.67 4.26 15.76
N GLY A 146 4.37 5.35 16.06
CA GLY A 146 4.05 6.66 15.50
C GLY A 146 4.60 6.78 14.08
N ARG A 147 3.83 7.41 13.20
CA ARG A 147 4.25 7.84 11.86
C ARG A 147 4.00 9.34 11.73
N LYS A 148 4.71 10.00 10.82
CA LYS A 148 4.58 11.43 10.55
C LYS A 148 4.30 11.64 9.08
N ASP A 149 3.40 12.55 8.77
CA ASP A 149 3.24 13.00 7.39
C ASP A 149 4.49 13.73 6.90
N LEU A 150 4.65 13.73 5.57
CA LEU A 150 5.72 14.47 4.90
C LEU A 150 5.21 15.86 4.53
N MET A 151 6.09 16.87 4.57
CA MET A 151 5.65 18.27 4.34
C MET A 151 5.09 18.52 2.94
N ARG A 152 5.55 17.78 1.94
CA ARG A 152 5.05 17.88 0.58
C ARG A 152 4.03 16.79 0.33
N GLU A 153 2.77 17.17 0.46
CA GLU A 153 1.58 16.35 0.16
C GLU A 153 0.92 16.86 -1.12
N LEU A 154 0.52 15.92 -1.97
CA LEU A 154 -0.18 16.19 -3.23
C LEU A 154 -1.25 15.14 -3.48
N VAL A 155 -2.22 15.53 -4.31
CA VAL A 155 -3.18 14.61 -4.92
C VAL A 155 -2.86 14.57 -6.40
N CYS A 156 -2.68 13.37 -6.95
CA CYS A 156 -2.44 13.20 -8.37
C CYS A 156 -3.66 13.66 -9.19
N ASP A 157 -3.44 14.59 -10.10
CA ASP A 157 -4.42 15.13 -11.05
C ASP A 157 -4.83 14.13 -12.15
N HIS A 158 -4.09 13.03 -12.29
CA HIS A 158 -4.42 11.94 -13.21
C HIS A 158 -5.30 10.86 -12.59
N CYS A 159 -5.01 10.38 -11.38
CA CYS A 159 -5.68 9.21 -10.79
C CYS A 159 -6.34 9.44 -9.42
N GLY A 160 -6.22 10.65 -8.87
CA GLY A 160 -6.79 11.04 -7.58
C GLY A 160 -6.06 10.49 -6.35
N ARG A 161 -4.89 9.85 -6.52
CA ARG A 161 -4.13 9.32 -5.40
C ARG A 161 -3.59 10.44 -4.51
N ASP A 162 -3.90 10.41 -3.23
CA ASP A 162 -3.21 11.21 -2.20
C ASP A 162 -1.85 10.58 -1.85
N TYR A 163 -0.80 11.39 -1.80
CA TYR A 163 0.55 10.93 -1.47
C TYR A 163 1.42 12.06 -0.94
N GLY A 164 2.49 11.70 -0.23
CA GLY A 164 3.48 12.63 0.28
C GLY A 164 4.89 12.21 -0.07
N VAL A 165 5.77 13.19 -0.29
CA VAL A 165 7.19 13.00 -0.64
C VAL A 165 8.06 14.03 0.08
N PHE A 166 9.37 13.83 0.08
CA PHE A 166 10.30 14.78 0.71
C PHE A 166 10.65 15.98 -0.17
N ALA A 167 10.66 15.77 -1.49
CA ALA A 167 11.16 16.75 -2.46
C ALA A 167 10.32 16.68 -3.75
N ILE A 168 10.92 17.01 -4.88
CA ILE A 168 10.28 16.87 -6.20
C ILE A 168 10.20 15.40 -6.55
N ALA A 169 8.98 14.92 -6.81
CA ALA A 169 8.74 13.61 -7.41
C ALA A 169 8.51 13.76 -8.91
N LEU A 170 8.99 12.78 -9.66
CA LEU A 170 8.81 12.71 -11.10
C LEU A 170 7.49 12.03 -11.44
N PHE A 171 7.06 11.04 -10.64
CA PHE A 171 5.91 10.18 -10.96
C PHE A 171 4.91 10.07 -9.81
N CYS A 172 3.64 9.85 -10.15
CA CYS A 172 2.63 9.39 -9.21
C CYS A 172 2.98 7.99 -8.68
N PRO A 173 2.89 7.73 -7.36
CA PRO A 173 3.23 6.41 -6.81
C PRO A 173 2.19 5.31 -7.10
N ASP A 174 1.03 5.67 -7.63
CA ASP A 174 -0.04 4.74 -7.98
C ASP A 174 -0.08 4.51 -9.49
N CYS A 175 -0.54 5.47 -10.30
CA CYS A 175 -0.64 5.26 -11.74
C CYS A 175 0.69 5.41 -12.51
N GLY A 176 1.74 5.96 -11.87
CA GLY A 176 3.03 6.19 -12.52
C GLY A 176 3.08 7.33 -13.53
N ALA A 177 2.03 8.14 -13.69
CA ALA A 177 2.04 9.30 -14.57
C ALA A 177 3.07 10.35 -14.13
N PRO A 178 3.77 11.02 -15.07
CA PRO A 178 4.61 12.15 -14.72
C PRO A 178 3.79 13.26 -14.06
N ASN A 179 4.25 13.70 -12.90
CA ASN A 179 3.61 14.74 -12.09
C ASN A 179 4.55 15.94 -11.86
N LEU A 180 5.64 16.05 -12.62
CA LEU A 180 6.65 17.09 -12.41
C LEU A 180 6.02 18.49 -12.51
N ARG A 181 5.10 18.65 -13.47
CA ARG A 181 4.27 19.84 -13.63
C ARG A 181 3.50 20.19 -12.34
N LEU A 182 2.77 19.22 -11.79
CA LEU A 182 1.96 19.38 -10.58
C LEU A 182 2.83 19.75 -9.37
N HIS A 183 4.01 19.14 -9.26
CA HIS A 183 4.96 19.49 -8.21
C HIS A 183 5.40 20.95 -8.34
N PHE A 184 5.76 21.42 -9.53
CA PHE A 184 6.20 22.80 -9.71
C PHE A 184 5.05 23.81 -9.56
N GLU A 185 3.84 23.47 -10.00
CA GLU A 185 2.65 24.31 -9.85
C GLU A 185 2.36 24.63 -8.37
N ARG A 186 2.54 23.65 -7.48
CA ARG A 186 2.46 23.87 -6.03
C ARG A 186 3.52 24.84 -5.52
N GLU A 187 4.72 24.85 -6.09
CA GLU A 187 5.75 25.85 -5.75
C GLU A 187 5.35 27.25 -6.23
N VAL A 188 4.80 27.36 -7.44
CA VAL A 188 4.27 28.63 -7.97
C VAL A 188 3.17 29.18 -7.05
N GLU A 189 2.31 28.32 -6.51
CA GLU A 189 1.28 28.70 -5.55
C GLU A 189 1.89 29.22 -4.22
N LEU A 190 2.90 28.53 -3.68
CA LEU A 190 3.58 28.93 -2.45
C LEU A 190 4.34 30.27 -2.62
N VAL A 191 5.05 30.43 -3.74
CA VAL A 191 5.69 31.69 -4.13
C VAL A 191 4.65 32.80 -4.22
N SER A 192 3.50 32.54 -4.85
CA SER A 192 2.42 33.52 -4.95
C SER A 192 1.90 33.95 -3.58
N LYS A 193 1.78 33.01 -2.63
CA LYS A 193 1.40 33.32 -1.24
C LYS A 193 2.45 34.20 -0.54
N GLN A 194 3.75 33.95 -0.76
CA GLN A 194 4.82 34.78 -0.22
C GLN A 194 4.79 36.21 -0.80
N VAL A 195 4.59 36.32 -2.11
CA VAL A 195 4.46 37.62 -2.79
C VAL A 195 3.25 38.38 -2.25
N ASN A 196 2.10 37.73 -2.11
CA ASN A 196 0.91 38.35 -1.53
C ASN A 196 1.17 38.82 -0.09
N LEU A 197 1.87 38.03 0.73
CA LEU A 197 2.23 38.43 2.09
C LEU A 197 3.14 39.68 2.08
N ALA A 198 4.07 39.77 1.13
CA ALA A 198 4.92 40.95 0.96
C ALA A 198 4.11 42.20 0.58
N GLU A 199 3.15 42.08 -0.34
CA GLU A 199 2.29 43.19 -0.77
C GLU A 199 1.36 43.70 0.35
N THR A 200 1.04 42.85 1.34
CA THR A 200 0.25 43.29 2.51
C THR A 200 1.06 44.06 3.55
N GLN A 201 2.39 44.14 3.41
CA GLN A 201 3.22 44.91 4.33
C GLN A 201 3.06 46.41 4.05
N GLY A 202 2.76 47.18 5.09
CA GLY A 202 2.72 48.65 5.02
C GLY A 202 4.10 49.26 4.78
N ALA A 203 4.13 50.57 4.51
CA ALA A 203 5.37 51.31 4.27
C ALA A 203 6.36 51.24 5.46
N GLU A 204 5.86 51.05 6.68
CA GLU A 204 6.68 50.84 7.87
C GLU A 204 7.49 49.54 7.88
N ASN A 205 7.14 48.57 7.03
CA ASN A 205 7.76 47.24 6.95
C ASN A 205 8.40 46.96 5.58
N GLU A 206 8.90 48.00 4.90
CA GLU A 206 9.48 47.90 3.54
C GLU A 206 10.64 46.89 3.45
N GLU A 207 11.52 46.84 4.45
CA GLU A 207 12.63 45.88 4.47
C GLU A 207 12.12 44.43 4.55
N LEU A 208 11.07 44.18 5.36
CA LEU A 208 10.46 42.86 5.46
C LEU A 208 9.80 42.47 4.13
N ALA A 209 9.06 43.39 3.51
CA ALA A 209 8.46 43.18 2.19
C ALA A 209 9.53 42.82 1.15
N TYR A 210 10.64 43.56 1.11
CA TYR A 210 11.76 43.31 0.21
C TYR A 210 12.38 41.92 0.44
N ARG A 211 12.60 41.51 1.70
CA ARG A 211 13.13 40.17 2.04
C ARG A 211 12.17 39.05 1.63
N LEU A 212 10.87 39.23 1.84
CA LEU A 212 9.86 38.26 1.40
C LEU A 212 9.85 38.10 -0.12
N LEU A 213 9.94 39.20 -0.88
CA LEU A 213 10.05 39.15 -2.34
C LEU A 213 11.37 38.50 -2.79
N GLY A 214 12.48 38.79 -2.10
CA GLY A 214 13.78 38.17 -2.38
C GLY A 214 13.77 36.66 -2.16
N ASN A 215 13.14 36.19 -1.07
CA ASN A 215 12.94 34.77 -0.79
C ASN A 215 12.01 34.12 -1.81
N ALA A 216 10.89 34.76 -2.16
CA ALA A 216 9.98 34.25 -3.17
C ALA A 216 10.67 34.10 -4.54
N HIS A 217 11.53 35.05 -4.91
CA HIS A 217 12.35 34.97 -6.13
C HIS A 217 13.37 33.81 -6.08
N GLU A 218 14.05 33.64 -4.94
CA GLU A 218 14.98 32.54 -4.70
C GLU A 218 14.31 31.17 -4.77
N ASP A 219 13.11 31.04 -4.19
CA ASP A 219 12.34 29.80 -4.16
C ASP A 219 11.96 29.36 -5.58
N VAL A 220 11.55 30.30 -6.47
CA VAL A 220 11.30 29.99 -7.89
C VAL A 220 12.55 29.39 -8.53
N LEU A 221 13.72 30.04 -8.40
CA LEU A 221 14.94 29.55 -9.05
C LEU A 221 15.40 28.21 -8.47
N THR A 222 15.30 28.05 -7.15
CA THR A 222 15.74 26.84 -6.44
C THR A 222 14.87 25.65 -6.85
N ALA A 223 13.55 25.82 -6.84
CA ALA A 223 12.62 24.80 -7.32
C ALA A 223 12.84 24.48 -8.81
N PHE A 224 13.09 25.51 -9.63
CA PHE A 224 13.28 25.35 -11.07
C PHE A 224 14.55 24.56 -11.40
N GLU A 225 15.66 24.92 -10.76
CA GLU A 225 16.93 24.19 -10.89
C GLU A 225 16.80 22.75 -10.38
N ALA A 226 16.19 22.54 -9.22
CA ALA A 226 16.00 21.21 -8.66
C ALA A 226 15.14 20.32 -9.57
N THR A 227 14.12 20.92 -10.22
CA THR A 227 13.26 20.25 -11.20
C THR A 227 14.05 19.79 -12.43
N LEU A 228 14.85 20.70 -13.02
CA LEU A 228 15.72 20.38 -14.15
C LEU A 228 16.75 19.30 -13.79
N LYS A 229 17.36 19.37 -12.59
CA LYS A 229 18.30 18.36 -12.08
C LYS A 229 17.65 16.99 -11.95
N ALA A 230 16.46 16.91 -11.37
CA ALA A 230 15.74 15.67 -11.18
C ALA A 230 15.38 15.02 -12.52
N ALA A 231 14.81 15.79 -13.45
CA ALA A 231 14.45 15.30 -14.78
C ALA A 231 15.69 14.86 -15.58
N PHE A 232 16.77 15.65 -15.54
CA PHE A 232 18.02 15.30 -16.20
C PHE A 232 18.63 14.02 -15.63
N ALA A 233 18.73 13.90 -14.30
CA ALA A 233 19.27 12.72 -13.63
C ALA A 233 18.49 11.46 -14.00
N TYR A 234 17.16 11.56 -14.08
CA TYR A 234 16.31 10.49 -14.56
C TYR A 234 16.62 10.10 -16.01
N GLY A 235 16.73 11.07 -16.92
CA GLY A 235 17.09 10.83 -18.32
C GLY A 235 18.44 10.11 -18.47
N VAL A 236 19.44 10.47 -17.67
CA VAL A 236 20.76 9.81 -17.65
C VAL A 236 20.66 8.36 -17.15
N ALA A 237 19.78 8.08 -16.19
CA ALA A 237 19.61 6.75 -15.62
C ALA A 237 18.89 5.76 -16.56
N GLN A 238 18.32 6.22 -17.68
CA GLN A 238 17.55 5.36 -18.58
C GLN A 238 18.43 4.37 -19.37
N PRO A 239 18.08 3.06 -19.41
CA PRO A 239 18.89 2.04 -20.08
C PRO A 239 19.11 2.28 -21.58
N SER A 240 18.12 2.89 -22.25
CA SER A 240 18.13 3.18 -23.69
C SER A 240 19.11 4.27 -24.09
N LYS A 241 19.55 5.09 -23.12
CA LYS A 241 20.47 6.21 -23.31
C LYS A 241 21.73 5.91 -22.49
N ARG A 242 22.53 4.90 -22.88
CA ARG A 242 23.85 4.61 -22.28
C ARG A 242 24.82 5.79 -22.50
N VAL A 243 24.68 6.86 -21.72
CA VAL A 243 25.61 7.97 -21.68
C VAL A 243 26.78 7.56 -20.79
N GLN A 244 27.94 7.31 -21.39
CA GLN A 244 29.16 7.03 -20.63
C GLN A 244 29.62 8.29 -19.90
N SER A 245 29.57 8.26 -18.57
CA SER A 245 30.06 9.28 -17.64
C SER A 245 29.55 10.71 -17.91
N VAL A 246 28.55 11.14 -17.12
CA VAL A 246 28.11 12.54 -17.14
C VAL A 246 28.93 13.34 -16.13
N LYS A 247 29.51 14.47 -16.56
CA LYS A 247 30.18 15.42 -15.65
C LYS A 247 29.22 15.89 -14.58
N GLU A 248 29.72 16.09 -13.36
CA GLU A 248 28.94 16.63 -12.24
C GLU A 248 28.14 17.88 -12.66
N ILE A 249 26.87 17.92 -12.28
CA ILE A 249 25.96 19.03 -12.57
C ILE A 249 26.07 20.01 -11.40
N LYS A 250 26.83 21.10 -11.58
CA LYS A 250 26.95 22.16 -10.58
C LYS A 250 25.72 23.07 -10.62
N ASN A 251 25.91 24.35 -10.93
CA ASN A 251 24.84 25.33 -11.13
C ASN A 251 24.51 25.54 -12.62
N ASP A 252 24.70 24.50 -13.44
CA ASP A 252 24.55 24.60 -14.89
C ASP A 252 23.13 24.96 -15.32
N PHE A 253 22.12 24.59 -14.52
CA PHE A 253 20.72 24.95 -14.78
C PHE A 253 20.33 26.34 -14.28
N GLN A 254 21.24 27.05 -13.60
CA GLN A 254 21.16 28.52 -13.40
C GLN A 254 21.80 29.27 -14.58
N ASN A 255 21.83 28.66 -15.76
CA ASN A 255 22.25 29.28 -17.01
C ASN A 255 21.54 28.59 -18.17
N VAL A 256 20.75 29.33 -18.95
CA VAL A 256 19.95 28.77 -20.04
C VAL A 256 20.82 28.04 -21.07
N GLY A 257 21.92 28.66 -21.50
CA GLY A 257 22.84 28.06 -22.48
C GLY A 257 23.46 26.75 -22.02
N ARG A 258 23.97 26.70 -20.78
CA ARG A 258 24.49 25.44 -20.19
C ARG A 258 23.38 24.41 -19.99
N GLY A 259 22.20 24.85 -19.58
CA GLY A 259 21.01 23.99 -19.45
C GLY A 259 20.66 23.31 -20.78
N ARG A 260 20.62 24.05 -21.89
CA ARG A 260 20.43 23.48 -23.24
C ARG A 260 21.50 22.44 -23.57
N MET A 261 22.77 22.79 -23.40
CA MET A 261 23.89 21.89 -23.68
C MET A 261 23.81 20.57 -22.89
N ARG A 262 23.25 20.59 -21.68
CA ARG A 262 23.00 19.36 -20.91
C ARG A 262 21.93 18.50 -21.59
N PHE A 263 20.77 19.05 -21.93
CA PHE A 263 19.66 18.29 -22.52
C PHE A 263 19.85 17.93 -24.00
N GLU A 264 20.81 18.54 -24.71
CA GLU A 264 21.24 18.11 -26.05
C GLU A 264 21.63 16.63 -26.10
N LEU A 265 22.14 16.07 -24.99
CA LEU A 265 22.42 14.62 -24.86
C LEU A 265 21.21 13.74 -25.15
N PHE A 266 20.00 14.27 -24.98
CA PHE A 266 18.75 13.57 -25.22
C PHE A 266 18.06 13.98 -26.52
N GLY A 267 18.60 14.98 -27.25
CA GLY A 267 17.94 15.59 -28.41
C GLY A 267 16.74 16.46 -28.02
N PHE A 268 16.75 17.04 -26.82
CA PHE A 268 15.64 17.80 -26.24
C PHE A 268 16.12 19.20 -25.82
N ASP A 269 15.32 20.24 -26.10
CA ASP A 269 15.54 21.59 -25.56
C ASP A 269 14.41 21.93 -24.56
N PRO A 270 14.69 21.99 -23.24
CA PRO A 270 13.69 22.33 -22.23
C PRO A 270 13.11 23.75 -22.42
N PHE A 271 13.84 24.65 -23.07
CA PHE A 271 13.43 26.05 -23.24
C PHE A 271 12.70 26.31 -24.56
N ALA A 272 12.45 25.28 -25.39
CA ALA A 272 11.86 25.43 -26.72
C ALA A 272 10.45 26.05 -26.72
N ALA A 273 9.71 25.91 -25.61
CA ALA A 273 8.38 26.48 -25.45
C ALA A 273 8.36 27.99 -25.18
N LEU A 274 9.53 28.60 -24.93
CA LEU A 274 9.64 30.02 -24.59
C LEU A 274 9.84 30.88 -25.84
N SER A 275 9.13 32.00 -25.92
CA SER A 275 9.42 33.07 -26.88
C SER A 275 10.75 33.75 -26.54
N ALA A 276 11.33 34.48 -27.50
CA ALA A 276 12.57 35.24 -27.27
C ALA A 276 12.47 36.19 -26.06
N LYS A 277 11.34 36.90 -25.91
CA LYS A 277 11.10 37.80 -24.77
C LYS A 277 11.05 37.06 -23.44
N GLU A 278 10.43 35.88 -23.40
CA GLU A 278 10.35 35.08 -22.18
C GLU A 278 11.71 34.49 -21.82
N LEU A 279 12.52 34.14 -22.83
CA LEU A 279 13.89 33.68 -22.64
C LEU A 279 14.76 34.79 -22.04
N ASP A 280 14.68 36.01 -22.60
CA ASP A 280 15.40 37.18 -22.06
C ASP A 280 14.97 37.46 -20.61
N LEU A 281 13.67 37.37 -20.30
CA LEU A 281 13.15 37.58 -18.95
C LEU A 281 13.61 36.47 -17.98
N LEU A 282 13.69 35.23 -18.44
CA LEU A 282 14.21 34.10 -17.66
C LEU A 282 15.69 34.31 -17.34
N GLU A 283 16.52 34.65 -18.34
CA GLU A 283 17.96 34.89 -18.15
C GLU A 283 18.22 36.08 -17.22
N LEU A 284 17.46 37.15 -17.38
CA LEU A 284 17.52 38.33 -16.51
C LEU A 284 17.21 37.94 -15.05
N ASN A 285 16.15 37.17 -14.80
CA ASN A 285 15.77 36.76 -13.46
C ASN A 285 16.78 35.80 -12.83
N ILE A 286 17.34 34.87 -13.60
CA ILE A 286 18.45 34.03 -13.14
C ILE A 286 19.65 34.88 -12.69
N GLN A 287 20.02 35.93 -13.44
CA GLN A 287 21.07 36.86 -12.99
C GLN A 287 20.65 37.71 -11.80
N LYS A 288 19.37 38.11 -11.72
CA LYS A 288 18.83 38.87 -10.58
C LYS A 288 19.05 38.13 -9.26
N ARG A 289 18.93 36.80 -9.25
CA ARG A 289 19.22 35.99 -8.05
C ARG A 289 20.68 36.09 -7.60
N HIS A 290 21.65 36.17 -8.52
CA HIS A 290 23.06 36.37 -8.13
C HIS A 290 23.24 37.67 -7.34
N VAL A 291 22.58 38.74 -7.80
CA VAL A 291 22.60 40.04 -7.12
C VAL A 291 21.94 39.97 -5.74
N ILE A 292 20.74 39.39 -5.65
CA ILE A 292 20.00 39.26 -4.37
C ILE A 292 20.78 38.39 -3.38
N GLY A 293 21.26 37.22 -3.80
CA GLY A 293 21.82 36.20 -2.92
C GLY A 293 23.29 36.42 -2.54
N HIS A 294 24.09 37.08 -3.40
CA HIS A 294 25.54 37.21 -3.18
C HIS A 294 26.03 38.66 -3.06
N ASN A 295 25.31 39.63 -3.62
CA ASN A 295 25.71 41.04 -3.56
C ASN A 295 24.83 41.88 -2.62
N LEU A 296 24.13 41.23 -1.68
CA LEU A 296 23.19 41.90 -0.75
C LEU A 296 22.14 42.76 -1.48
N GLY A 297 21.75 42.37 -2.69
CA GLY A 297 20.83 43.13 -3.53
C GLY A 297 21.46 44.32 -4.27
N ILE A 298 22.77 44.53 -4.19
CA ILE A 298 23.46 45.63 -4.86
C ILE A 298 23.81 45.26 -6.31
N ILE A 299 23.33 46.07 -7.25
CA ILE A 299 23.54 45.86 -8.70
C ILE A 299 25.03 45.88 -9.04
N ASP A 300 25.47 44.80 -9.69
CA ASP A 300 26.83 44.64 -10.22
C ASP A 300 26.91 44.97 -11.73
N PRO A 301 28.13 45.10 -12.30
CA PRO A 301 28.29 45.39 -13.73
C PRO A 301 27.68 44.33 -14.65
N LYS A 302 27.61 43.09 -14.21
CA LYS A 302 27.11 41.97 -15.02
C LYS A 302 25.59 42.05 -15.16
N PHE A 303 24.89 42.36 -14.08
CA PHE A 303 23.45 42.61 -14.09
C PHE A 303 23.11 43.90 -14.84
N ALA A 304 23.88 44.97 -14.63
CA ALA A 304 23.68 46.24 -15.35
C ALA A 304 23.81 46.12 -16.88
N ALA A 305 24.63 45.18 -17.37
CA ALA A 305 24.75 44.91 -18.81
C ALA A 305 23.49 44.25 -19.43
N MET A 306 22.63 43.64 -18.62
CA MET A 306 21.43 42.91 -19.07
C MET A 306 20.12 43.69 -18.82
N ALA A 307 20.12 44.59 -17.83
CA ALA A 307 18.95 45.37 -17.47
C ALA A 307 19.06 46.81 -17.97
N VAL A 308 18.12 47.23 -18.83
CA VAL A 308 18.14 48.50 -19.57
C VAL A 308 18.24 49.74 -18.66
N ASP A 309 17.74 49.68 -17.42
CA ASP A 309 17.71 50.81 -16.47
C ASP A 309 18.48 50.56 -15.17
N ALA A 310 19.32 49.52 -15.10
CA ALA A 310 20.04 49.15 -13.88
C ALA A 310 21.31 49.99 -13.69
N LYS A 311 21.42 50.65 -12.52
CA LYS A 311 22.60 51.43 -12.15
C LYS A 311 23.47 50.67 -11.15
N ILE A 312 24.75 50.57 -11.45
CA ILE A 312 25.74 49.91 -10.59
C ILE A 312 25.78 50.60 -9.22
N GLY A 313 25.71 49.82 -8.15
CA GLY A 313 25.76 50.31 -6.77
C GLY A 313 24.39 50.64 -6.15
N GLU A 314 23.30 50.62 -6.92
CA GLU A 314 21.94 50.75 -6.39
C GLU A 314 21.36 49.37 -5.99
N THR A 315 20.37 49.38 -5.09
CA THR A 315 19.61 48.17 -4.74
C THR A 315 18.72 47.75 -5.91
N VAL A 316 18.74 46.46 -6.26
CA VAL A 316 17.91 45.92 -7.34
C VAL A 316 16.43 45.99 -6.97
N GLY A 317 15.61 46.50 -7.88
CA GLY A 317 14.16 46.52 -7.71
C GLY A 317 13.56 45.11 -7.75
N LEU A 318 12.79 44.76 -6.71
CA LEU A 318 11.97 43.56 -6.67
C LEU A 318 10.50 43.94 -6.84
N VAL A 319 9.93 43.52 -7.97
CA VAL A 319 8.53 43.78 -8.30
C VAL A 319 7.77 42.46 -8.23
N ALA A 320 6.67 42.45 -7.48
CA ALA A 320 5.83 41.27 -7.30
C ALA A 320 5.38 40.63 -8.62
N ASN A 321 5.00 41.46 -9.60
CA ASN A 321 4.61 40.99 -10.94
C ASN A 321 5.76 40.32 -11.70
N ASP A 322 7.01 40.78 -11.53
CA ASP A 322 8.17 40.14 -12.16
C ASP A 322 8.41 38.74 -11.61
N ILE A 323 8.23 38.54 -10.29
CA ILE A 323 8.40 37.23 -9.64
C ILE A 323 7.32 36.26 -10.10
N ARG A 324 6.07 36.72 -10.17
CA ARG A 324 4.96 35.91 -10.72
C ARG A 324 5.20 35.56 -12.19
N ALA A 325 5.67 36.50 -13.00
CA ALA A 325 6.02 36.27 -14.39
C ALA A 325 7.19 35.26 -14.53
N PHE A 326 8.21 35.38 -13.68
CA PHE A 326 9.33 34.43 -13.64
C PHE A 326 8.85 33.02 -13.28
N ALA A 327 8.00 32.88 -12.26
CA ALA A 327 7.40 31.61 -11.87
C ALA A 327 6.57 30.99 -13.02
N ALA A 328 5.77 31.79 -13.72
CA ALA A 328 4.95 31.34 -14.84
C ALA A 328 5.81 30.90 -16.06
N ILE A 329 6.91 31.60 -16.35
CA ILE A 329 7.84 31.20 -17.41
C ILE A 329 8.57 29.90 -17.04
N ALA A 330 9.00 29.76 -15.79
CA ALA A 330 9.59 28.52 -15.29
C ALA A 330 8.60 27.35 -15.41
N GLN A 331 7.31 27.57 -15.09
CA GLN A 331 6.25 26.57 -15.26
C GLN A 331 6.15 26.07 -16.70
N LYS A 332 6.21 26.95 -17.71
CA LYS A 332 6.18 26.53 -19.12
C LYS A 332 7.32 25.58 -19.51
N VAL A 333 8.51 25.81 -18.96
CA VAL A 333 9.66 24.92 -19.15
C VAL A 333 9.41 23.57 -18.46
N VAL A 334 8.87 23.60 -17.24
CA VAL A 334 8.52 22.37 -16.51
C VAL A 334 7.43 21.57 -17.21
N ASP A 335 6.43 22.22 -17.80
CA ASP A 335 5.42 21.54 -18.62
C ASP A 335 6.04 20.81 -19.82
N GLY A 336 7.09 21.39 -20.41
CA GLY A 336 7.88 20.77 -21.47
C GLY A 336 8.64 19.53 -20.98
N LEU A 337 9.32 19.64 -19.83
CA LEU A 337 10.01 18.51 -19.19
C LEU A 337 9.05 17.37 -18.83
N ASP A 338 7.89 17.72 -18.30
CA ASP A 338 6.87 16.79 -17.87
C ASP A 338 6.31 15.98 -19.05
N ARG A 339 6.09 16.62 -20.22
CA ARG A 339 5.78 15.91 -21.48
C ARG A 339 6.93 15.02 -21.95
N TRP A 340 8.16 15.51 -21.89
CA TRP A 340 9.35 14.73 -22.27
C TRP A 340 9.55 13.47 -21.42
N LEU A 341 9.17 13.51 -20.13
CA LEU A 341 9.21 12.32 -19.27
C LEU A 341 8.28 11.20 -19.75
N VAL A 342 7.14 11.53 -20.37
CA VAL A 342 6.25 10.54 -20.99
C VAL A 342 6.97 9.85 -22.16
N GLU A 343 7.67 10.60 -23.00
CA GLU A 343 8.42 10.05 -24.15
C GLU A 343 9.58 9.16 -23.72
N LEU A 344 10.26 9.51 -22.62
CA LEU A 344 11.38 8.73 -22.08
C LEU A 344 10.95 7.39 -21.46
N SER A 345 9.75 7.35 -20.88
CA SER A 345 9.23 6.19 -20.17
C SER A 345 7.77 5.99 -20.55
N PRO A 346 7.49 5.51 -21.78
CA PRO A 346 6.14 5.39 -22.30
C PRO A 346 5.28 4.43 -21.45
N PRO A 347 3.94 4.56 -21.54
CA PRO A 347 3.00 3.64 -20.89
C PRO A 347 3.29 2.19 -21.25
N THR A 348 3.16 1.31 -20.25
CA THR A 348 3.37 -0.13 -20.42
C THR A 348 2.08 -0.94 -20.56
N PHE A 349 0.90 -0.30 -20.49
CA PHE A 349 -0.39 -0.99 -20.65
C PHE A 349 -1.15 -0.48 -21.87
N GLU A 350 -1.85 -1.40 -22.54
CA GLU A 350 -2.77 -1.09 -23.61
C GLU A 350 -4.00 -0.38 -23.03
N ILE A 351 -4.31 0.80 -23.56
CA ILE A 351 -5.57 1.48 -23.24
C ILE A 351 -6.65 0.64 -23.92
N PRO A 352 -7.69 0.18 -23.19
CA PRO A 352 -8.78 -0.55 -23.81
C PRO A 352 -9.38 0.31 -24.91
N ASP A 353 -9.30 -0.17 -26.16
CA ASP A 353 -10.05 0.43 -27.26
C ASP A 353 -11.54 0.32 -26.89
N GLN A 354 -12.23 1.46 -26.81
CA GLN A 354 -13.68 1.45 -26.58
C GLN A 354 -14.47 1.07 -27.84
N SER A 355 -13.78 0.66 -28.90
CA SER A 355 -14.37 -0.03 -30.03
C SER A 355 -13.82 -1.45 -30.14
N GLU A 356 -14.75 -2.39 -30.31
CA GLU A 356 -14.56 -3.82 -30.61
C GLU A 356 -14.61 -4.77 -29.41
N ASN A 357 -15.78 -5.44 -29.33
CA ASN A 357 -16.12 -6.70 -28.67
C ASN A 357 -14.96 -7.48 -28.05
N GLU A 358 -15.12 -7.84 -26.77
CA GLU A 358 -14.35 -8.87 -26.05
C GLU A 358 -13.90 -10.02 -26.96
N PRO A 359 -12.59 -10.21 -27.09
CA PRO A 359 -12.01 -11.52 -27.34
C PRO A 359 -11.20 -11.94 -26.09
N ALA A 360 -11.37 -13.20 -25.72
CA ALA A 360 -10.78 -13.80 -24.54
C ALA A 360 -9.25 -13.60 -24.45
N LEU A 361 -8.80 -13.16 -23.28
CA LEU A 361 -7.39 -13.03 -22.88
C LEU A 361 -6.66 -14.38 -22.96
N PRO A 362 -5.36 -14.40 -23.31
CA PRO A 362 -4.51 -15.58 -23.20
C PRO A 362 -4.14 -15.85 -21.73
N GLU A 363 -4.11 -17.13 -21.37
CA GLU A 363 -3.82 -17.68 -20.04
C GLU A 363 -2.50 -17.13 -19.45
N SER A 364 -2.62 -16.20 -18.51
CA SER A 364 -1.59 -15.89 -17.51
C SER A 364 -1.83 -16.76 -16.27
N ASP A 365 -0.95 -16.69 -15.25
CA ASP A 365 -1.04 -17.36 -13.93
C ASP A 365 -2.36 -17.11 -13.13
N ALA A 366 -3.41 -16.60 -13.78
CA ALA A 366 -4.80 -16.57 -13.36
C ALA A 366 -5.33 -18.00 -13.13
N GLY A 367 -5.13 -18.50 -11.91
CA GLY A 367 -5.71 -19.77 -11.51
C GLY A 367 -5.12 -20.39 -10.27
N THR A 368 -4.03 -19.85 -9.70
CA THR A 368 -3.44 -20.35 -8.45
C THR A 368 -4.00 -19.62 -7.22
N VAL A 369 -4.18 -20.34 -6.12
CA VAL A 369 -4.61 -19.79 -4.83
C VAL A 369 -3.40 -19.62 -3.94
N GLY A 370 -3.06 -18.37 -3.59
CA GLY A 370 -1.89 -18.06 -2.77
C GLY A 370 -0.58 -18.50 -3.43
N GLY A 371 0.27 -19.19 -2.68
CA GLY A 371 1.55 -19.74 -3.15
C GLY A 371 1.48 -21.17 -3.70
N LEU A 372 0.28 -21.73 -3.89
CA LEU A 372 0.09 -23.10 -4.36
C LEU A 372 0.49 -23.26 -5.82
N SER A 373 0.99 -24.45 -6.17
CA SER A 373 1.14 -24.86 -7.55
C SER A 373 -0.22 -24.93 -8.28
N PHE A 374 -0.18 -24.91 -9.60
CA PHE A 374 -1.39 -25.04 -10.43
C PHE A 374 -2.14 -26.34 -10.15
N LEU A 375 -1.43 -27.46 -9.96
CA LEU A 375 -2.05 -28.75 -9.64
C LEU A 375 -2.65 -28.74 -8.23
N ALA A 376 -1.92 -28.23 -7.23
CA ALA A 376 -2.44 -28.11 -5.87
C ALA A 376 -3.69 -27.21 -5.81
N THR A 377 -3.71 -26.12 -6.59
CA THR A 377 -4.89 -25.26 -6.69
C THR A 377 -6.07 -25.98 -7.33
N ARG A 378 -5.85 -26.74 -8.42
CA ARG A 378 -6.91 -27.55 -9.03
C ARG A 378 -7.45 -28.61 -8.07
N LEU A 379 -6.57 -29.25 -7.29
CA LEU A 379 -6.96 -30.21 -6.25
C LEU A 379 -7.81 -29.54 -5.17
N GLY A 380 -7.37 -28.39 -4.64
CA GLY A 380 -8.11 -27.64 -3.63
C GLY A 380 -9.50 -27.20 -4.10
N ARG A 381 -9.58 -26.71 -5.34
CA ARG A 381 -10.86 -26.36 -6.00
C ARG A 381 -11.79 -27.55 -6.06
N TRP A 382 -11.29 -28.69 -6.54
CA TRP A 382 -12.09 -29.90 -6.65
C TRP A 382 -12.58 -30.40 -5.27
N LEU A 383 -11.70 -30.43 -4.26
CA LEU A 383 -12.05 -30.81 -2.89
C LEU A 383 -13.15 -29.91 -2.31
N CYS A 384 -13.07 -28.60 -2.58
CA CYS A 384 -14.05 -27.62 -2.16
C CYS A 384 -15.41 -27.83 -2.85
N GLU A 385 -15.41 -28.14 -4.16
CA GLU A 385 -16.61 -28.45 -4.95
C GLU A 385 -17.30 -29.75 -4.52
N GLN A 386 -16.52 -30.78 -4.15
CA GLN A 386 -17.08 -32.06 -3.70
C GLN A 386 -17.65 -32.02 -2.28
N ASN A 387 -17.32 -31.00 -1.49
CA ASN A 387 -17.87 -30.85 -0.15
C ASN A 387 -19.19 -30.07 -0.20
N GLU A 388 -20.32 -30.78 -0.07
CA GLU A 388 -21.66 -30.21 -0.23
C GLU A 388 -22.19 -29.49 1.01
N ASP A 389 -21.59 -29.70 2.18
CA ASP A 389 -22.12 -29.22 3.47
C ASP A 389 -21.20 -28.24 4.19
N GLY A 390 -19.98 -28.01 3.70
CA GLY A 390 -19.00 -27.08 4.28
C GLY A 390 -18.45 -27.53 5.64
N THR A 391 -18.53 -28.82 5.95
CA THR A 391 -18.02 -29.38 7.21
C THR A 391 -16.62 -29.98 7.04
N GLU A 392 -15.83 -29.92 8.12
CA GLU A 392 -14.55 -30.62 8.18
C GLU A 392 -14.76 -32.13 8.28
N GLY A 393 -13.94 -32.91 7.57
CA GLY A 393 -14.07 -34.35 7.63
C GLY A 393 -13.31 -35.10 6.54
N PRO A 394 -13.26 -36.43 6.62
CA PRO A 394 -12.73 -37.25 5.53
C PRO A 394 -13.54 -37.06 4.25
N LEU A 395 -12.92 -37.30 3.09
CA LEU A 395 -13.66 -37.40 1.85
C LEU A 395 -14.73 -38.49 1.95
N ARG A 396 -15.90 -38.23 1.36
CA ARG A 396 -17.01 -39.20 1.35
C ARG A 396 -16.71 -40.42 0.48
N ASP A 397 -15.87 -40.25 -0.55
CA ASP A 397 -15.41 -41.31 -1.45
C ASP A 397 -13.92 -41.10 -1.80
N ASP A 398 -13.05 -41.93 -1.23
CA ASP A 398 -11.60 -41.84 -1.44
C ASP A 398 -11.17 -42.15 -2.88
N ASN A 399 -12.00 -42.87 -3.65
CA ASN A 399 -11.71 -43.17 -5.06
C ASN A 399 -12.13 -42.03 -6.00
N ALA A 400 -12.94 -41.08 -5.54
CA ALA A 400 -13.41 -39.97 -6.36
C ALA A 400 -12.24 -39.05 -6.79
N LEU A 401 -11.22 -38.90 -5.94
CA LEU A 401 -10.03 -38.08 -6.26
C LEU A 401 -9.20 -38.73 -7.37
N LEU A 402 -8.90 -40.02 -7.26
CA LEU A 402 -8.18 -40.77 -8.28
C LEU A 402 -8.92 -40.75 -9.63
N LYS A 403 -10.25 -40.84 -9.59
CA LYS A 403 -11.09 -40.78 -10.79
C LYS A 403 -11.11 -39.38 -11.42
N ALA A 404 -11.18 -38.32 -10.60
CA ALA A 404 -11.21 -36.94 -11.08
C ALA A 404 -9.88 -36.49 -11.70
N PHE A 405 -8.78 -37.14 -11.33
CA PHE A 405 -7.42 -36.85 -11.80
C PHE A 405 -6.75 -38.07 -12.46
N GLU A 406 -7.53 -38.89 -13.18
CA GLU A 406 -7.08 -40.17 -13.77
C GLU A 406 -5.87 -40.03 -14.73
N THR A 407 -5.69 -38.85 -15.32
CA THR A 407 -4.59 -38.56 -16.25
C THR A 407 -3.33 -38.04 -15.57
N THR A 408 -3.39 -37.73 -14.27
CA THR A 408 -2.27 -37.16 -13.51
C THR A 408 -1.51 -38.28 -12.78
N PRO A 409 -0.17 -38.34 -12.87
CA PRO A 409 0.60 -39.35 -12.15
C PRO A 409 0.39 -39.26 -10.62
N ASN A 410 0.22 -40.41 -9.95
CA ASN A 410 -0.01 -40.46 -8.50
C ASN A 410 1.05 -39.68 -7.70
N ARG A 411 2.31 -39.72 -8.11
CA ARG A 411 3.39 -38.96 -7.46
C ARG A 411 3.14 -37.45 -7.48
N GLU A 412 2.65 -36.91 -8.59
CA GLU A 412 2.33 -35.48 -8.70
C GLU A 412 1.08 -35.13 -7.88
N LEU A 413 0.13 -36.06 -7.77
CA LEU A 413 -1.02 -35.92 -6.87
C LEU A 413 -0.59 -35.93 -5.39
N GLU A 414 0.34 -36.80 -5.00
CA GLU A 414 0.93 -36.79 -3.65
C GLU A 414 1.63 -35.46 -3.35
N ASP A 415 2.42 -34.94 -4.28
CA ASP A 415 3.10 -33.64 -4.12
C ASP A 415 2.07 -32.50 -3.97
N GLY A 416 1.02 -32.48 -4.79
CA GLY A 416 -0.06 -31.48 -4.69
C GLY A 416 -0.90 -31.60 -3.41
N ILE A 417 -1.17 -32.82 -2.94
CA ILE A 417 -1.84 -33.05 -1.64
C ILE A 417 -0.94 -32.60 -0.49
N ALA A 418 0.37 -32.85 -0.58
CA ALA A 418 1.34 -32.40 0.42
C ALA A 418 1.46 -30.87 0.48
N GLU A 419 1.34 -30.16 -0.65
CA GLU A 419 1.22 -28.71 -0.68
C GLU A 419 -0.04 -28.23 0.05
N LEU A 420 -1.20 -28.84 -0.25
CA LEU A 420 -2.46 -28.50 0.42
C LEU A 420 -2.42 -28.79 1.92
N GLU A 421 -1.77 -29.87 2.34
CA GLU A 421 -1.56 -30.19 3.76
C GLU A 421 -0.58 -29.21 4.42
N ALA A 422 0.46 -28.79 3.70
CA ALA A 422 1.43 -27.82 4.20
C ALA A 422 0.78 -26.44 4.48
N GLU A 423 -0.20 -26.05 3.67
CA GLU A 423 -1.05 -24.87 3.86
C GLU A 423 -2.26 -25.12 4.78
N GLY A 424 -2.47 -26.37 5.21
CA GLY A 424 -3.48 -26.77 6.22
C GLY A 424 -4.90 -26.90 5.71
N TYR A 425 -5.08 -26.89 4.39
CA TYR A 425 -6.36 -27.09 3.74
C TYR A 425 -6.88 -28.52 3.93
N VAL A 426 -5.96 -29.47 4.07
CA VAL A 426 -6.28 -30.88 4.33
C VAL A 426 -5.40 -31.46 5.44
N GLY A 427 -5.87 -32.53 6.07
CA GLY A 427 -5.04 -33.43 6.86
C GLY A 427 -4.95 -34.79 6.18
N THR A 428 -3.74 -35.37 6.14
CA THR A 428 -3.52 -36.67 5.52
C THR A 428 -3.36 -37.80 6.55
N THR A 429 -3.72 -39.01 6.17
CA THR A 429 -3.41 -40.23 6.94
C THR A 429 -2.89 -41.31 5.99
N HIS A 430 -1.67 -41.79 6.25
CA HIS A 430 -1.04 -42.83 5.45
C HIS A 430 -1.41 -44.22 5.98
N PHE A 431 -1.98 -45.06 5.11
CA PHE A 431 -2.25 -46.47 5.37
C PHE A 431 -1.37 -47.36 4.49
N ILE A 432 -1.16 -48.60 4.92
CA ILE A 432 -0.47 -49.60 4.10
C ILE A 432 -1.45 -50.12 3.05
N GLY A 433 -1.16 -49.91 1.77
CA GLY A 433 -1.93 -50.47 0.64
C GLY A 433 -2.48 -49.47 -0.37
N PRO A 434 -3.19 -48.38 0.05
CA PRO A 434 -3.71 -47.37 -0.87
C PRO A 434 -2.61 -46.64 -1.64
N GLU A 435 -2.91 -46.24 -2.89
CA GLU A 435 -1.96 -45.54 -3.76
C GLU A 435 -1.75 -44.06 -3.40
N LEU A 436 -2.70 -43.45 -2.67
CA LEU A 436 -2.64 -42.08 -2.16
C LEU A 436 -3.01 -42.06 -0.67
N PRO A 437 -2.54 -41.07 0.10
CA PRO A 437 -2.99 -40.90 1.48
C PRO A 437 -4.50 -40.64 1.56
N HIS A 438 -5.13 -41.04 2.67
CA HIS A 438 -6.49 -40.57 2.97
C HIS A 438 -6.47 -39.08 3.25
N VAL A 439 -7.40 -38.34 2.65
CA VAL A 439 -7.49 -36.88 2.74
C VAL A 439 -8.72 -36.50 3.55
N SER A 440 -8.53 -35.59 4.52
CA SER A 440 -9.61 -34.96 5.27
C SER A 440 -9.57 -33.45 5.07
N VAL A 441 -10.67 -32.86 4.62
CA VAL A 441 -10.77 -31.41 4.41
C VAL A 441 -10.90 -30.66 5.74
N LYS A 442 -10.33 -29.46 5.78
CA LYS A 442 -10.33 -28.54 6.93
C LYS A 442 -11.08 -27.26 6.62
N ALA A 443 -11.57 -26.54 7.64
CA ALA A 443 -12.33 -25.32 7.42
C ALA A 443 -11.51 -24.25 6.70
N GLU A 444 -10.19 -24.29 6.86
CA GLU A 444 -9.23 -23.45 6.13
C GLU A 444 -9.36 -23.57 4.61
N LEU A 445 -9.70 -24.74 4.07
CA LEU A 445 -9.92 -24.91 2.62
C LEU A 445 -11.05 -24.00 2.14
N PHE A 446 -12.17 -23.96 2.88
CA PHE A 446 -13.34 -23.19 2.50
C PHE A 446 -13.10 -21.70 2.58
N ALA A 447 -12.29 -21.23 3.54
CA ALA A 447 -11.96 -19.82 3.69
C ALA A 447 -11.35 -19.23 2.40
N ASP A 448 -10.44 -19.96 1.76
CA ASP A 448 -9.70 -19.47 0.60
C ASP A 448 -10.33 -19.89 -0.74
N PHE A 449 -11.04 -21.02 -0.79
CA PHE A 449 -11.61 -21.55 -2.03
C PHE A 449 -13.10 -21.22 -2.23
N ASP A 450 -13.90 -20.97 -1.19
CA ASP A 450 -15.33 -20.62 -1.36
C ASP A 450 -15.55 -19.33 -2.16
N PRO A 451 -14.74 -18.26 -2.00
CA PRO A 451 -14.89 -17.06 -2.83
C PRO A 451 -14.72 -17.34 -4.33
N ILE A 452 -13.92 -18.36 -4.64
CA ILE A 452 -13.53 -18.73 -6.00
C ILE A 452 -14.50 -19.75 -6.61
N VAL A 453 -14.96 -20.70 -5.80
CA VAL A 453 -15.81 -21.82 -6.22
C VAL A 453 -17.29 -21.46 -6.16
N HIS A 454 -17.72 -20.84 -5.07
CA HIS A 454 -19.13 -20.60 -4.76
C HIS A 454 -19.51 -19.11 -4.79
N GLY A 455 -18.52 -18.21 -4.90
CA GLY A 455 -18.75 -16.76 -4.88
C GLY A 455 -19.21 -16.23 -3.52
N THR A 456 -19.08 -17.03 -2.47
CA THR A 456 -19.38 -16.67 -1.07
C THR A 456 -18.08 -16.48 -0.31
N ASP A 457 -18.02 -15.50 0.60
CA ASP A 457 -16.86 -15.28 1.46
C ASP A 457 -17.21 -15.65 2.91
N PRO A 458 -16.70 -16.77 3.43
CA PRO A 458 -16.97 -17.22 4.80
C PRO A 458 -16.62 -16.20 5.88
N ALA A 459 -15.61 -15.34 5.67
CA ALA A 459 -15.24 -14.30 6.63
C ALA A 459 -16.27 -13.16 6.64
N THR A 460 -16.74 -12.77 5.46
CA THR A 460 -17.82 -11.78 5.33
C THR A 460 -19.14 -12.34 5.86
N ASP A 461 -19.49 -13.57 5.51
CA ASP A 461 -20.69 -14.25 6.01
C ASP A 461 -20.64 -14.44 7.54
N ALA A 462 -19.47 -14.71 8.12
CA ALA A 462 -19.31 -14.77 9.56
C ALA A 462 -19.64 -13.44 10.25
N ALA A 463 -19.45 -12.28 9.59
CA ALA A 463 -19.85 -10.99 10.15
C ALA A 463 -21.37 -10.93 10.36
N ASP A 464 -22.15 -11.40 9.40
CA ASP A 464 -23.61 -11.41 9.50
C ASP A 464 -24.10 -12.35 10.62
N LEU A 465 -23.48 -13.53 10.77
CA LEU A 465 -23.75 -14.43 11.89
C LEU A 465 -23.44 -13.78 13.24
N VAL A 466 -22.32 -13.05 13.31
CA VAL A 466 -21.89 -12.40 14.55
C VAL A 466 -22.86 -11.32 15.00
N GLU A 467 -23.49 -10.58 14.09
CA GLU A 467 -24.53 -9.62 14.47
C GLU A 467 -25.73 -10.29 15.12
N GLN A 468 -26.21 -11.40 14.55
CA GLN A 468 -27.32 -12.17 15.11
C GLN A 468 -26.95 -12.74 16.48
N ILE A 469 -25.75 -13.29 16.62
CA ILE A 469 -25.23 -13.84 17.88
C ILE A 469 -25.13 -12.75 18.96
N LEU A 470 -24.69 -11.55 18.60
CA LEU A 470 -24.55 -10.44 19.56
C LEU A 470 -25.88 -9.81 19.98
N ALA A 471 -26.94 -10.00 19.19
CA ALA A 471 -28.29 -9.56 19.53
C ALA A 471 -28.99 -10.50 20.53
N GLY A 472 -28.55 -11.76 20.63
CA GLY A 472 -29.12 -12.77 21.53
C GLY A 472 -28.61 -12.73 22.98
N ASP A 473 -29.02 -13.73 23.77
CA ASP A 473 -28.69 -13.86 25.20
C ASP A 473 -27.32 -14.52 25.47
N GLY A 474 -26.65 -15.00 24.42
CA GLY A 474 -25.34 -15.63 24.48
C GLY A 474 -25.36 -17.15 24.65
N ASN A 475 -26.53 -17.81 24.62
CA ASN A 475 -26.64 -19.26 24.46
C ASN A 475 -27.11 -19.61 23.04
N ILE A 476 -26.25 -20.24 22.24
CA ILE A 476 -26.49 -20.42 20.81
C ILE A 476 -26.74 -21.91 20.54
N ASP A 477 -27.95 -22.22 20.08
CA ASP A 477 -28.26 -23.46 19.39
C ASP A 477 -27.96 -23.29 17.90
N VAL A 478 -27.06 -24.12 17.35
CA VAL A 478 -26.55 -23.92 15.99
C VAL A 478 -27.60 -24.25 14.94
N ALA A 479 -28.45 -25.25 15.17
CA ALA A 479 -29.51 -25.61 14.23
C ALA A 479 -30.55 -24.49 14.13
N GLN A 480 -30.90 -23.88 15.26
CA GLN A 480 -31.79 -22.71 15.29
C GLN A 480 -31.14 -21.50 14.61
N LEU A 481 -29.89 -21.19 14.94
CA LEU A 481 -29.16 -20.08 14.31
C LEU A 481 -29.08 -20.26 12.79
N HIS A 482 -28.83 -21.48 12.31
CA HIS A 482 -28.83 -21.78 10.88
C HIS A 482 -30.22 -21.55 10.26
N ALA A 483 -31.29 -22.05 10.89
CA ALA A 483 -32.65 -21.87 10.38
C ALA A 483 -33.03 -20.38 10.24
N ASP A 484 -32.57 -19.54 11.17
CA ASP A 484 -32.86 -18.09 11.19
C ASP A 484 -32.15 -17.34 10.05
N THR A 485 -31.05 -17.86 9.51
CA THR A 485 -30.30 -17.23 8.40
C THR A 485 -30.93 -17.45 7.03
N GLY A 486 -31.69 -18.55 6.86
CA GLY A 486 -32.17 -19.00 5.55
C GLY A 486 -31.06 -19.40 4.56
N TRP A 487 -29.83 -19.60 5.03
CA TRP A 487 -28.69 -19.98 4.18
C TRP A 487 -28.70 -21.47 3.85
N THR A 488 -27.95 -21.86 2.82
CA THR A 488 -27.61 -23.27 2.61
C THR A 488 -26.58 -23.70 3.66
N ARG A 489 -26.60 -24.99 4.05
CA ARG A 489 -25.57 -25.54 4.97
C ARG A 489 -24.15 -25.28 4.48
N ARG A 490 -23.94 -25.40 3.16
CA ARG A 490 -22.64 -25.17 2.52
C ARG A 490 -22.07 -23.78 2.76
N ARG A 491 -22.93 -22.76 2.80
CA ARG A 491 -22.54 -21.37 3.09
C ARG A 491 -22.44 -21.13 4.60
N PHE A 492 -23.36 -21.70 5.37
CA PHE A 492 -23.44 -21.50 6.80
C PHE A 492 -22.29 -22.11 7.60
N ASN A 493 -21.91 -23.36 7.32
CA ASN A 493 -20.93 -24.09 8.12
C ASN A 493 -19.51 -23.49 8.07
N PRO A 494 -18.98 -23.04 6.92
CA PRO A 494 -17.71 -22.34 6.87
C PRO A 494 -17.72 -21.02 7.66
N ALA A 495 -18.79 -20.24 7.54
CA ALA A 495 -18.97 -19.00 8.30
C ALA A 495 -19.06 -19.28 9.82
N LEU A 496 -19.77 -20.33 10.23
CA LEU A 496 -19.85 -20.75 11.62
C LEU A 496 -18.48 -21.17 12.16
N SER A 497 -17.68 -21.92 11.38
CA SER A 497 -16.31 -22.31 11.76
C SER A 497 -15.43 -21.09 12.03
N TYR A 498 -15.58 -20.02 11.25
CA TYR A 498 -14.93 -18.72 11.50
C TYR A 498 -15.35 -18.14 12.86
N VAL A 499 -16.65 -18.13 13.17
CA VAL A 499 -17.18 -17.62 14.44
C VAL A 499 -16.67 -18.44 15.63
N LEU A 500 -16.68 -19.77 15.54
CA LEU A 500 -16.21 -20.68 16.57
C LEU A 500 -14.71 -20.51 16.87
N GLY A 501 -13.94 -20.00 15.91
CA GLY A 501 -12.55 -19.56 16.12
C GLY A 501 -12.41 -18.53 17.23
N TYR A 502 -13.38 -17.62 17.39
CA TYR A 502 -13.36 -16.57 18.41
C TYR A 502 -13.91 -16.99 19.78
N VAL A 503 -14.48 -18.20 19.88
CA VAL A 503 -15.08 -18.76 21.10
C VAL A 503 -14.13 -19.78 21.74
N ASP A 504 -14.03 -19.78 23.07
CA ASP A 504 -13.21 -20.77 23.80
C ASP A 504 -13.82 -22.18 23.66
N ASP A 505 -13.00 -23.19 23.35
CA ASP A 505 -13.45 -24.57 23.11
C ASP A 505 -14.29 -25.15 24.26
N ARG A 506 -14.03 -24.73 25.50
CA ARG A 506 -14.79 -25.20 26.67
C ARG A 506 -16.24 -24.75 26.69
N ARG A 507 -16.58 -23.78 25.84
CA ARG A 507 -17.93 -23.26 25.65
C ARG A 507 -18.56 -23.71 24.34
N VAL A 508 -17.86 -24.54 23.55
CA VAL A 508 -18.37 -25.16 22.33
C VAL A 508 -18.70 -26.62 22.64
N SER A 509 -19.88 -27.07 22.23
CA SER A 509 -20.31 -28.45 22.42
C SER A 509 -19.34 -29.42 21.75
N GLN A 510 -18.92 -30.44 22.49
CA GLN A 510 -18.02 -31.51 22.02
C GLN A 510 -18.80 -32.76 21.58
N VAL A 511 -20.13 -32.68 21.56
CA VAL A 511 -20.98 -33.77 21.07
C VAL A 511 -20.86 -33.81 19.56
N TRP A 512 -20.46 -34.97 19.04
CA TRP A 512 -20.33 -35.20 17.60
C TRP A 512 -21.65 -34.92 16.87
N ASP A 513 -21.56 -34.19 15.77
CA ASP A 513 -22.68 -33.87 14.89
C ASP A 513 -22.24 -34.02 13.43
N PHE A 514 -23.12 -34.52 12.57
CA PHE A 514 -22.82 -34.76 11.16
C PHE A 514 -23.18 -33.57 10.27
N ASP A 515 -24.04 -32.66 10.76
CA ASP A 515 -24.59 -31.59 9.95
C ASP A 515 -23.91 -30.23 10.23
N TYR A 516 -23.27 -30.08 11.40
CA TYR A 516 -22.70 -28.81 11.85
C TYR A 516 -21.32 -28.98 12.52
N PRO A 517 -20.42 -27.98 12.41
CA PRO A 517 -19.16 -27.92 13.16
C PRO A 517 -19.31 -28.04 14.69
N ALA A 518 -20.45 -27.63 15.24
CA ALA A 518 -20.81 -27.82 16.65
C ALA A 518 -22.33 -27.81 16.80
N ARG A 519 -22.86 -28.47 17.85
CA ARG A 519 -24.29 -28.42 18.17
C ARG A 519 -24.75 -27.10 18.80
N SER A 520 -23.93 -26.58 19.70
CA SER A 520 -24.24 -25.38 20.48
C SER A 520 -22.98 -24.76 21.06
N PHE A 521 -23.05 -23.49 21.39
CA PHE A 521 -21.97 -22.79 22.09
C PHE A 521 -22.46 -21.61 22.93
N PHE A 522 -21.63 -21.17 23.88
CA PHE A 522 -21.92 -20.04 24.76
C PHE A 522 -20.95 -18.88 24.56
N VAL A 523 -21.47 -17.67 24.43
CA VAL A 523 -20.70 -16.44 24.23
C VAL A 523 -20.74 -15.58 25.49
N VAL A 524 -19.57 -15.43 26.13
CA VAL A 524 -19.41 -14.58 27.33
C VAL A 524 -18.94 -13.17 26.97
N ALA A 525 -18.82 -12.29 27.96
CA ALA A 525 -18.48 -10.88 27.73
C ALA A 525 -17.17 -10.70 26.94
N GLU A 526 -16.15 -11.51 27.24
CA GLU A 526 -14.86 -11.50 26.56
C GLU A 526 -14.97 -11.90 25.09
N ASP A 527 -15.83 -12.87 24.77
CA ASP A 527 -16.06 -13.31 23.40
C ASP A 527 -16.84 -12.22 22.63
N ARG A 528 -17.86 -11.61 23.24
CA ARG A 528 -18.59 -10.49 22.64
C ARG A 528 -17.69 -9.31 22.29
N VAL A 529 -16.64 -9.04 23.09
CA VAL A 529 -15.68 -7.98 22.79
C VAL A 529 -14.86 -8.31 21.54
N GLU A 530 -14.34 -9.54 21.43
CA GLU A 530 -13.59 -9.94 20.24
C GLU A 530 -14.47 -10.02 18.99
N LEU A 531 -15.69 -10.52 19.11
CA LEU A 531 -16.67 -10.56 18.02
C LEU A 531 -17.01 -9.15 17.50
N ARG A 532 -17.18 -8.15 18.39
CA ARG A 532 -17.37 -6.74 17.97
C ARG A 532 -16.13 -6.15 17.29
N ARG A 533 -14.93 -6.53 17.73
CA ARG A 533 -13.68 -6.11 17.06
C ARG A 533 -13.55 -6.73 15.68
N PHE A 534 -13.92 -8.01 15.55
CA PHE A 534 -14.01 -8.70 14.28
C PHE A 534 -14.95 -7.97 13.31
N LEU A 535 -16.19 -7.66 13.73
CA LEU A 535 -17.12 -6.86 12.91
C LEU A 535 -16.53 -5.54 12.44
N LYS A 536 -15.88 -4.81 13.36
CA LYS A 536 -15.28 -3.52 13.02
C LYS A 536 -14.17 -3.63 11.97
N ARG A 537 -13.46 -4.77 11.90
CA ARG A 537 -12.39 -4.98 10.92
C ARG A 537 -12.89 -5.41 9.55
N ILE A 538 -13.90 -6.28 9.52
CA ILE A 538 -14.48 -6.74 8.25
C ILE A 538 -15.27 -5.61 7.56
N ARG A 539 -15.80 -4.65 8.34
CA ARG A 539 -16.60 -3.52 7.83
C ARG A 539 -15.87 -2.18 7.73
N ALA A 540 -14.59 -2.14 8.07
CA ALA A 540 -13.74 -0.96 7.89
C ALA A 540 -13.08 -1.02 6.52
#